data_AF-A0A1F6AHY8-F1
#
_entry.id   AF-A0A1F6AHY8-F1
#
_cell.length_a   1.000
_cell.length_b   1.000
_cell.length_c   1.000
_cell.angle_alpha   90.00
_cell.angle_beta   90.00
_cell.angle_gamma   90.00
#
_symmetry.space_group_name_H-M   'P 1'
#
loop_
_entity.id
_entity.type
_entity.pdbx_description
1 polymer ?
#
loop_
_entity_poly.entity_id
_entity_poly.type
_entity_poly.pdbx_seq_one_letter_code
_entity_poly.pdbx_strand_id
1 'polypeptide(L)'
;MKQSTKLLLLLIVVGTGIILGRLSGSSPANSQTQSKYETKEHEGGNVTVSVTPLTIKPGFPASFDVAFETHSVDLAFDVEQIATLTDSVGTVYTAYWEGSPPGGHHRSGTLRFTPDIDTLTSITLTFSDIANIPTRTFIWEENK
;
A
#
# COMPACT_ATOMS: atom_id res chain seq x y z
N MET A 1 5.07 33.74 19.42
CA MET A 1 4.78 33.79 17.98
C MET A 1 6.07 34.01 17.20
N LYS A 2 6.52 33.00 16.45
CA LYS A 2 7.57 33.14 15.45
C LYS A 2 7.18 32.22 14.30
N GLN A 3 6.72 32.82 13.21
CA GLN A 3 6.40 32.09 11.99
C GLN A 3 7.72 31.70 11.32
N SER A 4 7.96 30.41 11.16
CA SER A 4 9.07 29.88 10.38
C SER A 4 8.60 29.66 8.95
N THR A 5 9.17 30.46 8.06
CA THR A 5 9.02 30.49 6.61
C THR A 5 9.22 29.10 5.99
N LYS A 6 8.26 28.64 5.17
CA LYS A 6 8.41 27.45 4.32
C LYS A 6 9.49 27.72 3.27
N LEU A 7 10.57 26.94 3.28
CA LEU A 7 11.58 26.98 2.22
C LEU A 7 11.31 25.84 1.24
N LEU A 8 10.84 26.21 0.05
CA LEU A 8 10.70 25.35 -1.11
C LEU A 8 12.08 25.22 -1.76
N LEU A 9 12.67 24.02 -1.75
CA LEU A 9 13.92 23.74 -2.47
C LEU A 9 13.61 23.00 -3.76
N LEU A 10 13.54 23.78 -4.84
CA LEU A 10 13.59 23.32 -6.22
C LEU A 10 15.07 23.18 -6.61
N LEU A 11 15.57 21.97 -6.77
CA LEU A 11 16.88 21.74 -7.40
C LEU A 11 16.66 21.23 -8.82
N ILE A 12 16.73 22.18 -9.76
CA ILE A 12 16.93 21.90 -11.19
C ILE A 12 18.41 21.59 -11.36
N VAL A 13 18.75 20.32 -11.59
CA VAL A 13 20.06 19.96 -12.13
C VAL A 13 19.93 19.84 -13.64
N VAL A 14 20.70 20.69 -14.30
CA VAL A 14 20.86 20.80 -15.76
C VAL A 14 21.59 19.57 -16.29
N GLY A 15 21.03 18.95 -17.32
CA GLY A 15 21.73 18.03 -18.21
C GLY A 15 21.51 18.46 -19.65
N THR A 16 22.44 19.24 -20.21
CA THR A 16 22.48 19.55 -21.64
C THR A 16 22.91 18.32 -22.42
N GLY A 17 21.94 17.52 -22.84
CA GLY A 17 22.11 16.40 -23.77
C GLY A 17 21.45 16.72 -25.10
N ILE A 18 22.24 17.16 -26.09
CA ILE A 18 21.83 17.16 -27.49
C ILE A 18 21.80 15.68 -27.93
N ILE A 19 20.61 15.11 -28.13
CA ILE A 19 20.44 13.80 -28.75
C ILE A 19 19.74 13.98 -30.10
N LEU A 20 20.55 14.02 -31.15
CA LEU A 20 20.13 13.76 -32.52
C LEU A 20 20.07 12.24 -32.71
N GLY A 21 18.87 11.69 -32.75
CA GLY A 21 18.66 10.26 -33.02
C GLY A 21 17.23 9.83 -32.74
N ARG A 22 16.39 9.80 -33.78
CA ARG A 22 15.07 9.18 -33.69
C ARG A 22 15.23 7.67 -33.60
N LEU A 23 14.97 7.11 -32.42
CA LEU A 23 14.53 5.74 -32.24
C LEU A 23 13.30 5.77 -31.35
N SER A 24 12.18 5.31 -31.90
CA SER A 24 10.94 5.05 -31.19
C SER A 24 11.19 4.01 -30.10
N GLY A 25 11.60 4.47 -28.92
CA GLY A 25 11.57 3.68 -27.71
C GLY A 25 10.17 3.75 -27.14
N SER A 26 9.36 2.75 -27.45
CA SER A 26 8.13 2.48 -26.71
C SER A 26 8.50 2.37 -25.24
N SER A 27 8.23 3.40 -24.46
CA SER A 27 8.20 3.26 -23.00
C SER A 27 7.29 2.09 -22.70
N PRO A 28 7.69 1.09 -21.89
CA PRO A 28 6.72 0.13 -21.39
C PRO A 28 5.72 0.98 -20.61
N ALA A 29 4.51 1.11 -21.17
CA ALA A 29 3.37 1.62 -20.45
C ALA A 29 3.26 0.72 -19.24
N ASN A 30 3.61 1.26 -18.07
CA ASN A 30 3.36 0.65 -16.78
C ASN A 30 1.88 0.26 -16.80
N SER A 31 1.60 -1.01 -17.07
CA SER A 31 0.25 -1.52 -17.15
C SER A 31 -0.21 -1.64 -15.70
N GLN A 32 -0.55 -0.51 -15.09
CA GLN A 32 -1.33 -0.48 -13.88
C GLN A 32 -2.67 -1.08 -14.28
N THR A 33 -2.79 -2.40 -14.14
CA THR A 33 -4.07 -3.09 -14.08
C THR A 33 -4.87 -2.40 -13.00
N GLN A 34 -5.77 -1.51 -13.43
CA GLN A 34 -6.66 -0.81 -12.53
C GLN A 34 -7.45 -1.87 -11.76
N SER A 35 -7.30 -1.84 -10.43
CA SER A 35 -8.04 -2.75 -9.57
C SER A 35 -9.54 -2.59 -9.80
N LYS A 36 -10.26 -3.71 -9.82
CA LYS A 36 -11.73 -3.71 -9.82
C LYS A 36 -12.29 -3.09 -8.52
N TYR A 37 -11.47 -3.01 -7.48
CA TYR A 37 -11.84 -2.59 -6.14
C TYR A 37 -11.27 -1.22 -5.83
N GLU A 38 -12.02 -0.40 -5.09
CA GLU A 38 -11.53 0.91 -4.68
C GLU A 38 -10.37 0.81 -3.67
N THR A 39 -9.47 1.79 -3.74
CA THR A 39 -8.55 2.08 -2.63
C THR A 39 -9.35 2.52 -1.41
N LYS A 40 -8.96 2.02 -0.24
CA LYS A 40 -9.55 2.42 1.04
C LYS A 40 -8.49 3.02 1.93
N GLU A 41 -8.88 4.03 2.70
CA GLU A 41 -7.98 4.74 3.60
C GLU A 41 -8.51 4.69 5.02
N HIS A 42 -7.58 4.65 5.97
CA HIS A 42 -7.89 4.77 7.38
C HIS A 42 -6.88 5.73 8.02
N GLU A 43 -7.37 6.87 8.49
CA GLU A 43 -6.59 7.86 9.22
C GLU A 43 -6.72 7.65 10.74
N GLY A 44 -5.69 8.03 11.49
CA GLY A 44 -5.70 7.98 12.96
C GLY A 44 -4.30 7.89 13.54
N GLY A 45 -4.09 8.35 14.78
CA GLY A 45 -2.78 8.29 15.43
C GLY A 45 -1.67 9.00 14.64
N ASN A 46 -2.02 10.05 13.87
CA ASN A 46 -1.14 10.76 12.94
C ASN A 46 -0.55 9.90 11.80
N VAL A 47 -1.18 8.78 11.47
CA VAL A 47 -0.82 7.92 10.34
C VAL A 47 -2.03 7.76 9.43
N THR A 48 -1.84 7.96 8.12
CA THR A 48 -2.79 7.55 7.08
C THR A 48 -2.33 6.20 6.54
N VAL A 49 -3.24 5.23 6.51
CA VAL A 49 -3.00 3.93 5.90
C VAL A 49 -3.90 3.80 4.69
N SER A 50 -3.30 3.70 3.51
CA SER A 50 -4.01 3.54 2.23
C SER A 50 -3.75 2.14 1.70
N VAL A 51 -4.82 1.45 1.30
CA VAL A 51 -4.77 0.08 0.80
C VAL A 51 -5.48 -0.01 -0.53
N THR A 52 -4.76 -0.41 -1.56
CA THR A 52 -5.29 -0.65 -2.91
C THR A 52 -5.20 -2.14 -3.22
N PRO A 53 -6.32 -2.85 -3.41
CA PRO A 53 -6.23 -4.23 -3.84
C PRO A 53 -5.55 -4.38 -5.19
N LEU A 54 -4.65 -5.35 -5.33
CA LEU A 54 -4.01 -5.71 -6.60
C LEU A 54 -4.63 -6.98 -7.16
N THR A 55 -4.79 -8.01 -6.30
CA THR A 55 -5.44 -9.27 -6.65
C THR A 55 -6.40 -9.67 -5.53
N ILE A 56 -7.69 -9.76 -5.84
CA ILE A 56 -8.70 -10.41 -5.01
C ILE A 56 -9.62 -11.19 -5.95
N LYS A 57 -9.23 -12.42 -6.26
CA LYS A 57 -9.98 -13.32 -7.15
C LYS A 57 -9.73 -14.77 -6.74
N PRO A 58 -10.73 -15.65 -6.87
CA PRO A 58 -10.55 -17.08 -6.63
C PRO A 58 -9.43 -17.69 -7.49
N GLY A 59 -8.69 -18.64 -6.92
CA GLY A 59 -7.59 -19.37 -7.55
C GLY A 59 -6.27 -18.60 -7.65
N PHE A 60 -6.13 -17.48 -6.92
CA PHE A 60 -4.90 -16.71 -6.85
C PHE A 60 -4.64 -16.21 -5.42
N PRO A 61 -3.38 -15.97 -5.02
CA PRO A 61 -3.05 -15.29 -3.77
C PRO A 61 -3.66 -13.89 -3.73
N ALA A 62 -4.14 -13.47 -2.57
CA ALA A 62 -4.55 -12.08 -2.39
C ALA A 62 -3.31 -11.19 -2.34
N SER A 63 -3.39 -9.99 -2.93
CA SER A 63 -2.32 -8.99 -2.82
C SER A 63 -2.86 -7.57 -2.83
N PHE A 64 -2.16 -6.69 -2.12
CA PHE A 64 -2.52 -5.29 -1.92
C PHE A 64 -1.28 -4.42 -2.03
N ASP A 65 -1.42 -3.25 -2.65
CA ASP A 65 -0.48 -2.16 -2.50
C ASP A 65 -0.87 -1.38 -1.23
N VAL A 66 0.08 -1.20 -0.32
CA VAL A 66 -0.16 -0.60 1.00
C VAL A 66 0.81 0.55 1.19
N ALA A 67 0.29 1.70 1.61
CA ALA A 67 1.07 2.87 2.01
C ALA A 67 0.73 3.28 3.45
N PHE A 68 1.77 3.58 4.22
CA PHE A 68 1.71 4.16 5.55
C PHE A 68 2.40 5.52 5.49
N GLU A 69 1.65 6.59 5.74
CA GLU A 69 2.15 7.96 5.66
C GLU A 69 2.01 8.69 7.00
N THR A 70 3.08 9.31 7.45
CA THR A 70 3.08 10.17 8.63
C THR A 70 4.18 11.23 8.53
N HIS A 71 4.07 12.26 9.36
CA HIS A 71 5.10 13.29 9.52
C HIS A 71 5.54 13.43 10.99
N SER A 72 5.09 12.55 11.87
CA SER A 72 5.26 12.73 13.32
C SER A 72 5.52 11.45 14.13
N VAL A 73 5.35 10.27 13.53
CA VAL A 73 5.52 8.97 14.20
C VAL A 73 6.56 8.15 13.45
N ASP A 74 7.29 7.29 14.17
CA ASP A 74 8.20 6.31 13.57
C ASP A 74 7.45 5.01 13.25
N LEU A 75 7.59 4.50 12.03
CA LEU A 75 6.86 3.36 11.50
C LEU A 75 7.64 2.04 11.68
N ALA A 76 8.08 1.75 12.91
CA ALA A 76 8.99 0.64 13.25
C ALA A 76 8.35 -0.75 13.36
N PHE A 77 7.05 -0.90 13.10
CA PHE A 77 6.35 -2.19 13.16
C PHE A 77 6.77 -3.14 12.03
N ASP A 78 6.64 -4.44 12.27
CA ASP A 78 6.70 -5.44 11.22
C ASP A 78 5.31 -5.62 10.60
N VAL A 79 5.19 -5.35 9.29
CA VAL A 79 3.90 -5.40 8.58
C VAL A 79 3.35 -6.82 8.57
N GLU A 80 4.19 -7.85 8.44
CA GLU A 80 3.74 -9.24 8.41
C GLU A 80 3.13 -9.67 9.74
N GLN A 81 3.69 -9.17 10.85
CA GLN A 81 3.24 -9.53 12.20
C GLN A 81 1.95 -8.85 12.61
N ILE A 82 1.65 -7.67 12.04
CA ILE A 82 0.45 -6.91 12.41
C ILE A 82 -0.71 -7.06 11.43
N ALA A 83 -0.47 -7.64 10.25
CA ALA A 83 -1.47 -7.80 9.21
C ALA A 83 -2.15 -9.17 9.28
N THR A 84 -3.46 -9.19 9.12
CA THR A 84 -4.25 -10.42 8.99
C THR A 84 -5.31 -10.21 7.93
N LEU A 85 -5.45 -11.20 7.04
CA LEU A 85 -6.53 -11.26 6.07
C LEU A 85 -7.47 -12.40 6.44
N THR A 86 -8.77 -12.13 6.43
CA THR A 86 -9.81 -13.14 6.58
C THR A 86 -10.87 -13.04 5.48
N ASP A 87 -11.44 -14.17 5.09
CA ASP A 87 -12.60 -14.19 4.17
C ASP A 87 -13.94 -14.31 4.92
N SER A 88 -15.03 -14.32 4.16
CA SER A 88 -16.42 -14.40 4.67
C SER A 88 -16.74 -15.70 5.43
N VAL A 89 -15.96 -16.76 5.27
CA VAL A 89 -16.16 -18.03 5.99
C VAL A 89 -15.18 -18.21 7.16
N GLY A 90 -14.33 -17.21 7.41
CA GLY A 90 -13.40 -17.18 8.53
C GLY A 90 -12.04 -17.83 8.24
N THR A 91 -11.71 -18.13 6.97
CA THR A 91 -10.36 -18.57 6.60
C THR A 91 -9.37 -17.47 6.93
N VAL A 92 -8.26 -17.82 7.57
CA VAL A 92 -7.18 -16.88 7.90
C VAL A 92 -6.01 -17.12 6.96
N TYR A 93 -5.48 -16.04 6.37
CA TYR A 93 -4.37 -16.11 5.44
C TYR A 93 -3.08 -15.56 6.06
N THR A 94 -1.94 -16.09 5.63
CA THR A 94 -0.60 -15.69 6.10
C THR A 94 -0.06 -14.54 5.28
N ALA A 95 0.39 -13.47 5.94
CA ALA A 95 0.92 -12.26 5.31
C ALA A 95 2.41 -12.39 4.91
N TYR A 96 2.78 -11.77 3.78
CA TYR A 96 4.15 -11.60 3.31
C TYR A 96 4.34 -10.17 2.79
N TRP A 97 5.36 -9.47 3.28
CA TRP A 97 5.61 -8.06 2.98
C TRP A 97 6.81 -7.89 2.04
N GLU A 98 6.53 -7.33 0.87
CA GLU A 98 7.52 -6.93 -0.13
C GLU A 98 7.53 -5.39 -0.20
N GLY A 99 8.27 -4.74 0.70
CA GLY A 99 8.25 -3.29 0.79
C GLY A 99 9.33 -2.68 1.66
N SER A 100 9.08 -1.44 2.07
CA SER A 100 9.99 -0.68 2.93
C SER A 100 10.23 -1.43 4.26
N PRO A 101 11.49 -1.55 4.73
CA PRO A 101 11.80 -2.17 6.01
C PRO A 101 11.20 -1.36 7.18
N PRO A 102 11.15 -1.92 8.40
CA PRO A 102 10.71 -1.17 9.58
C PRO A 102 11.46 0.14 9.81
N GLY A 103 10.72 1.18 10.20
CA GLY A 103 11.23 2.51 10.57
C GLY A 103 10.89 3.61 9.57
N GLY A 104 11.24 4.85 9.92
CA GLY A 104 11.01 6.03 9.09
C GLY A 104 9.59 6.58 9.23
N HIS A 105 9.19 7.48 8.32
CA HIS A 105 7.91 8.20 8.37
C HIS A 105 7.05 8.04 7.10
N HIS A 106 7.58 7.36 6.08
CA HIS A 106 6.81 6.86 4.94
C HIS A 106 7.24 5.43 4.64
N ARG A 107 6.28 4.51 4.52
CA ARG A 107 6.53 3.13 4.13
C ARG A 107 5.50 2.70 3.10
N SER A 108 5.94 2.02 2.06
CA SER A 108 5.05 1.42 1.08
C SER A 108 5.61 0.10 0.56
N GLY A 109 4.73 -0.70 -0.07
CA GLY A 109 5.06 -2.01 -0.60
C GLY A 109 3.85 -2.87 -0.90
N THR A 110 4.12 -4.07 -1.40
CA THR A 110 3.10 -5.07 -1.69
C THR A 110 2.95 -6.02 -0.50
N LEU A 111 1.72 -6.13 0.00
CA LEU A 111 1.33 -7.11 1.01
C LEU A 111 0.61 -8.27 0.33
N ARG A 112 1.19 -9.47 0.39
CA ARG A 112 0.64 -10.69 -0.21
C ARG A 112 0.14 -11.64 0.86
N PHE A 113 -0.84 -12.46 0.48
CA PHE A 113 -1.42 -13.46 1.37
C PHE A 113 -1.52 -14.82 0.71
N THR A 114 -1.18 -15.86 1.45
CA THR A 114 -1.35 -17.27 1.05
C THR A 114 -2.18 -18.03 2.08
N PRO A 115 -2.90 -19.10 1.71
CA PRO A 115 -2.99 -19.71 0.37
C PRO A 115 -3.79 -18.88 -0.64
N ASP A 116 -4.00 -19.43 -1.82
CA ASP A 116 -4.90 -18.86 -2.82
C ASP A 116 -6.31 -18.71 -2.25
N ILE A 117 -7.04 -17.69 -2.71
CA ILE A 117 -8.45 -17.52 -2.34
C ILE A 117 -9.26 -18.64 -3.00
N ASP A 118 -10.03 -19.41 -2.23
CA ASP A 118 -10.89 -20.47 -2.79
C ASP A 118 -12.23 -19.92 -3.29
N THR A 119 -12.87 -19.07 -2.49
CA THR A 119 -14.15 -18.42 -2.80
C THR A 119 -14.11 -16.98 -2.35
N LEU A 120 -14.82 -16.10 -3.07
CA LEU A 120 -14.81 -14.67 -2.76
C LEU A 120 -16.23 -14.14 -2.64
N THR A 121 -16.67 -13.89 -1.40
CA THR A 121 -17.87 -13.07 -1.13
C THR A 121 -17.43 -11.74 -0.51
N SER A 122 -16.60 -11.79 0.53
CA SER A 122 -15.92 -10.64 1.08
C SER A 122 -14.54 -11.03 1.63
N ILE A 123 -13.66 -10.05 1.68
CA ILE A 123 -12.35 -10.15 2.35
C ILE A 123 -12.18 -8.97 3.31
N THR A 124 -11.53 -9.24 4.43
CA THR A 124 -11.26 -8.27 5.48
C THR A 124 -9.78 -8.26 5.78
N LEU A 125 -9.11 -7.16 5.44
CA LEU A 125 -7.74 -6.89 5.84
C LEU A 125 -7.74 -6.10 7.15
N THR A 126 -7.03 -6.59 8.14
CA THR A 126 -6.87 -5.94 9.43
C THR A 126 -5.40 -5.68 9.71
N PHE A 127 -5.09 -4.47 10.16
CA PHE A 127 -3.81 -4.14 10.79
C PHE A 127 -4.02 -3.85 12.28
N SER A 128 -3.16 -4.43 13.11
CA SER A 128 -3.18 -4.22 14.55
C SER A 128 -2.16 -3.17 14.99
N ASP A 129 -2.53 -2.39 16.01
CA ASP A 129 -1.65 -1.50 16.78
C ASP A 129 -0.73 -0.58 15.95
N ILE A 130 -1.31 0.20 15.03
CA ILE A 130 -0.57 1.23 14.29
C ILE A 130 -0.77 2.59 14.96
N ALA A 131 0.29 3.07 15.61
CA ALA A 131 0.34 4.39 16.25
C ALA A 131 -0.76 4.61 17.29
N ASN A 132 -0.92 3.65 18.22
CA ASN A 132 -1.95 3.62 19.26
C ASN A 132 -3.39 3.51 18.75
N ILE A 133 -3.59 3.17 17.49
CA ILE A 133 -4.89 2.75 16.96
C ILE A 133 -4.94 1.22 17.06
N PRO A 134 -5.76 0.63 17.96
CA PRO A 134 -5.72 -0.80 18.24
C PRO A 134 -5.98 -1.66 17.01
N THR A 135 -6.83 -1.19 16.10
CA THR A 135 -7.24 -1.95 14.91
C THR A 135 -7.61 -0.99 13.79
N ARG A 136 -7.16 -1.30 12.57
CA ARG A 136 -7.62 -0.69 11.31
C ARG A 136 -8.13 -1.79 10.40
N THR A 137 -9.35 -1.65 9.91
CA THR A 137 -10.02 -2.70 9.12
C THR A 137 -10.46 -2.16 7.77
N PHE A 138 -10.19 -2.94 6.73
CA PHE A 138 -10.53 -2.65 5.34
C PHE A 138 -11.27 -3.84 4.75
N ILE A 139 -12.49 -3.61 4.26
CA ILE A 139 -13.38 -4.67 3.79
C ILE A 139 -13.69 -4.44 2.32
N TRP A 140 -13.57 -5.46 1.49
CA TRP A 140 -14.06 -5.46 0.11
C TRP A 140 -15.00 -6.62 -0.11
N GLU A 141 -16.04 -6.38 -0.91
CA GLU A 141 -17.04 -7.38 -1.29
C GLU A 141 -16.94 -7.66 -2.78
N GLU A 142 -17.34 -8.85 -3.21
CA GLU A 142 -17.40 -9.18 -4.62
C GLU A 142 -18.34 -8.20 -5.37
N ASN A 143 -17.74 -7.33 -6.18
CA ASN A 143 -18.49 -6.45 -7.06
C ASN A 143 -19.22 -7.29 -8.13
N LYS A 144 -20.54 -7.41 -8.04
CA LYS A 144 -21.36 -8.14 -9.02
C LYS A 144 -21.46 -7.43 -10.37
#